data_AF-A0A645AM18-F1
#
_entry.id   AF-A0A645AM18-F1
#
_cell.length_a   1.000
_cell.length_b   1.000
_cell.length_c   1.000
_cell.angle_alpha   90.00
_cell.angle_beta   90.00
_cell.angle_gamma   90.00
#
_symmetry.space_group_name_H-M   'P 1'
#
loop_
_entity.id
_entity.type
_entity.pdbx_description
1 polymer ?
#
loop_
_entity_poly.entity_id
_entity_poly.type
_entity_poly.pdbx_seq_one_letter_code
_entity_poly.pdbx_strand_id
1 'polypeptide(L)' 'MFSDADLLGVPFRVVVSPKTLAENRAEFKLRGARDAELVALEELPALLKRKIEDESKQYQ' A
#
# COMPACT_ATOMS: atom_id res chain seq x y z
N MET A 1 4.55 -0.02 -15.89
CA MET A 1 4.25 -1.40 -15.44
C MET A 1 3.53 -1.30 -14.09
N PHE A 2 2.24 -0.96 -14.11
CA PHE A 2 1.41 -0.80 -12.90
C PHE A 2 0.21 -1.76 -12.89
N SER A 3 -0.23 -2.21 -14.06
CA SER A 3 -1.31 -3.19 -14.25
C SER A 3 -0.98 -4.59 -13.73
N ASP A 4 0.28 -4.97 -13.59
CA ASP A 4 0.62 -6.35 -13.19
C ASP A 4 0.13 -6.66 -11.79
N ALA A 5 0.19 -5.70 -10.87
CA ALA A 5 -0.35 -5.86 -9.52
C ALA A 5 -1.88 -6.07 -9.54
N ASP A 6 -2.58 -5.40 -10.46
CA ASP A 6 -4.03 -5.55 -10.62
C ASP A 6 -4.38 -6.91 -11.26
N LEU A 7 -3.57 -7.37 -12.22
CA LEU A 7 -3.69 -8.69 -12.86
C LEU A 7 -3.39 -9.84 -11.90
N LEU A 8 -2.37 -9.68 -11.06
CA LEU A 8 -1.99 -10.65 -10.01
C LEU A 8 -2.95 -10.62 -8.81
N GLY A 9 -3.90 -9.69 -8.79
CA GLY A 9 -4.90 -9.59 -7.72
C GLY A 9 -4.33 -9.17 -6.38
N VAL A 10 -3.22 -8.44 -6.36
CA VAL A 10 -2.55 -8.00 -5.13
C VAL A 10 -3.44 -7.02 -4.38
N PRO A 11 -3.85 -7.31 -3.12
CA PRO A 11 -4.81 -6.47 -2.39
C PRO A 11 -4.20 -5.14 -1.91
N PHE A 12 -2.92 -5.15 -1.54
CA PHE A 12 -2.20 -4.00 -0.99
C PHE A 12 -1.02 -3.63 -1.87
N ARG A 13 -0.94 -2.35 -2.26
CA ARG A 13 0.11 -1.83 -3.12
C ARG A 13 0.89 -0.73 -2.41
N VAL A 14 2.20 -0.79 -2.51
CA VAL A 14 3.10 0.29 -2.09
C VAL A 14 3.96 0.70 -3.27
N VAL A 15 4.05 2.00 -3.54
CA VAL A 15 4.89 2.59 -4.58
C VAL A 15 5.91 3.49 -3.91
N VAL A 16 7.18 3.15 -4.11
CA VAL A 16 8.33 3.96 -3.66
C VAL A 16 8.96 4.57 -4.90
N SER A 17 9.01 5.89 -4.95
CA SER A 17 9.65 6.64 -6.04
C SER A 17 10.80 7.49 -5.47
N PRO A 18 11.79 7.89 -6.28
CA PRO A 18 12.85 8.78 -5.81
C PRO A 18 12.32 10.09 -5.20
N LYS A 19 11.18 10.59 -5.71
CA LYS A 19 10.54 11.81 -5.21
C LYS A 19 9.93 11.60 -3.82
N THR A 20 9.12 10.55 -3.67
CA THR A 20 8.46 10.26 -2.39
C THR A 20 9.45 9.81 -1.33
N LEU A 21 10.50 9.07 -1.74
CA LEU A 21 11.59 8.67 -0.86
C LEU A 21 12.41 9.86 -0.35
N ALA A 22 12.62 10.91 -1.17
CA ALA A 22 13.28 12.14 -0.73
C ALA A 22 12.51 12.86 0.39
N GLU A 23 11.19 12.64 0.47
CA GLU A 23 10.31 13.17 1.52
C GLU A 23 10.11 12.15 2.67
N ASN A 24 10.85 11.04 2.70
CA ASN A 24 10.67 9.92 3.63
C ASN A 24 9.25 9.33 3.64
N ARG A 25 8.60 9.29 2.47
CA ARG A 25 7.23 8.81 2.31
C ARG A 25 7.11 7.77 1.19
N ALA A 26 6.04 7.00 1.23
CA ALA A 26 5.64 6.06 0.19
C ALA A 26 4.16 6.24 -0.13
N GLU A 27 3.79 5.92 -1.36
CA GLU A 27 2.39 5.90 -1.78
C GLU A 27 1.81 4.52 -1.50
N PHE A 28 0.80 4.44 -0.64
CA PHE A 28 0.05 3.24 -0.35
C PHE A 28 -1.30 3.27 -1.05
N LYS A 29 -1.72 2.15 -1.64
CA LYS A 29 -2.96 2.04 -2.38
C LYS A 29 -3.59 0.66 -2.19
N LEU A 30 -4.89 0.63 -1.93
CA LEU A 30 -5.70 -0.59 -1.91
C LEU A 30 -6.15 -0.96 -3.32
N ARG A 31 -6.30 -2.26 -3.60
CA ARG A 31 -6.88 -2.75 -4.84
C ARG A 31 -8.29 -2.19 -5.01
N GLY A 32 -8.54 -1.54 -6.15
CA GLY A 32 -9.83 -0.90 -6.45
C GLY A 32 -10.02 0.50 -5.86
N ALA A 33 -9.13 0.98 -4.97
CA ALA A 33 -9.13 2.38 -4.57
C ALA A 33 -8.73 3.27 -5.75
N ARG A 34 -9.32 4.47 -5.86
CA ARG A 34 -8.92 5.44 -6.88
C ARG A 34 -7.66 6.18 -6.45
N ASP A 35 -7.67 6.65 -5.21
CA ASP A 35 -6.61 7.47 -4.64
C ASP A 35 -5.53 6.64 -3.93
N ALA A 36 -4.31 7.16 -3.95
CA ALA A 36 -3.20 6.63 -3.17
C ALA A 36 -2.93 7.57 -1.98
N GLU A 37 -2.64 6.99 -0.83
CA GLU A 37 -2.32 7.72 0.40
C GLU A 37 -0.81 7.85 0.55
N LEU A 38 -0.32 9.05 0.86
CA LEU A 38 1.09 9.31 1.14
C LEU A 38 1.39 9.05 2.61
N VAL A 39 2.07 7.94 2.90
CA VAL A 39 2.36 7.45 4.24
C VAL A 39 3.84 7.62 4.55
N ALA A 40 4.18 7.99 5.78
CA ALA A 40 5.58 8.04 6.22
C ALA A 40 6.22 6.64 6.18
N LEU A 41 7.46 6.54 5.73
CA LEU A 41 8.16 5.26 5.58
C LEU A 41 8.32 4.53 6.92
N GLU A 42 8.51 5.26 8.01
CA GLU A 42 8.66 4.68 9.35
C GLU A 42 7.35 4.07 9.87
N GLU A 43 6.20 4.66 9.50
CA GLU A 43 4.87 4.20 9.92
C GLU A 43 4.31 3.11 9.01
N LEU A 44 4.82 3.01 7.78
CA LEU A 44 4.32 2.11 6.74
C LEU A 44 4.27 0.63 7.19
N PRO A 45 5.30 0.04 7.84
CA PRO A 45 5.23 -1.36 8.27
C PRO A 45 4.11 -1.62 9.30
N ALA A 46 3.93 -0.70 10.24
CA ALA A 46 2.89 -0.81 11.25
C ALA A 46 1.49 -0.67 10.64
N LEU A 47 1.33 0.26 9.69
CA LEU A 47 0.09 0.46 8.94
C LEU A 47 -0.27 -0.79 8.12
N LEU A 48 0.70 -1.33 7.36
CA LEU A 48 0.49 -2.54 6.56
C LEU A 48 0.08 -3.72 7.43
N LYS A 49 0.77 -3.95 8.56
CA LYS A 49 0.43 -5.03 9.48
C LYS A 49 -1.03 -4.93 9.95
N ARG A 50 -1.45 -3.75 10.40
CA ARG A 50 -2.84 -3.50 10.85
C ARG A 50 -3.84 -3.75 9.72
N LYS A 51 -3.58 -3.22 8.53
CA LYS A 51 -4.47 -3.40 7.35
C LYS A 51 -4.60 -4.87 6.97
N ILE A 52 -3.51 -5.64 7.00
CA ILE A 52 -3.52 -7.08 6.71
C ILE A 52 -4.30 -7.84 7.78
N GLU A 53 -4.08 -7.53 9.06
CA GLU A 53 -4.80 -8.16 10.17
C GLU A 53 -6.31 -7.88 10.10
N ASP A 54 -6.71 -6.65 9.80
CA ASP A 54 -8.11 -6.27 9.69
C ASP A 54 -8.80 -6.89 8.47
N GLU A 55 -8.11 -6.98 7.34
CA GLU A 55 -8.63 -7.67 6.14
C GLU A 55 -8.73 -9.18 6.37
N SER A 56 -7.73 -9.81 7.02
CA SER A 56 -7.73 -11.24 7.30
C SER A 56 -8.87 -11.67 8.24
N LYS A 57 -9.35 -10.79 9.11
CA LYS A 57 -10.51 -11.06 9.98
C LYS A 57 -11.81 -11.17 9.19
N GLN A 58 -11.92 -10.54 8.02
CA GLN A 58 -13.13 -10.65 7.19
C GLN A 58 -13.30 -12.03 6.54
N TYR A 59 -12.22 -12.82 6.53
CA TYR A 59 -12.18 -14.16 5.95
C TYR A 59 -12.06 -15.27 7.00
N GLN A 60 -12.09 -14.93 8.30
CA GLN A 60 -12.24 -15.88 9.40
C GLN A 60 -13.71 -16.09 9.73
#